data_AF-A0A7S2YB00-F1
#
_entry.id   AF-A0A7S2YB00-F1
#
_cell.length_a   1.000
_cell.length_b   1.000
_cell.length_c   1.000
_cell.angle_alpha   90.00
_cell.angle_beta   90.00
_cell.angle_gamma   90.00
#
_symmetry.space_group_name_H-M   'P 1'
#
loop_
_entity.id
_entity.type
_entity.pdbx_description
1 polymer ?
#
loop_
_entity_poly.entity_id
_entity_poly.type
_entity_poly.pdbx_seq_one_letter_code
_entity_poly.pdbx_strand_id
1 'polypeptide(L)'
;VIELVYEVKGYLFDELNDMRNDLQELYNDIDDFQDGQTSLEWAFWVSFAFALTVGVLSCVILWSIHLAHNGTGGKLFRFYRRHLFFPSFVFCVALAYAFACAFIIAAIGASDFCIGSPDRKVDWLLDESSDSLGTLVYSLGKYYVNTCSSSLRPGTIIDKITSVANILGAIGELGVKSETLDSEEWQRVCGSDLSTIQAFTGVMGRTSCLLSETLEDVNRLSWCRNWNPIYTKFAHEAVCYDAQEGLAWVASSMFCILVFGFVVLLLRAAVFDIEDEEEFAVGVRQFRRCCNRFLCRKSKDVDENDKDDVQQKVAGSEHSFHSVQDVQMT
;
A
#
# COMPACT_ATOMS: atom_id res chain seq x y z
N VAL A 1 -53.10 15.98 12.99
CA VAL A 1 -52.62 14.76 12.28
C VAL A 1 -52.01 15.12 10.94
N ILE A 2 -52.74 15.72 10.00
CA ILE A 2 -52.20 16.11 8.68
C ILE A 2 -50.95 17.00 8.81
N GLU A 3 -50.99 18.06 9.63
CA GLU A 3 -49.85 18.95 9.87
C GLU A 3 -48.64 18.20 10.46
N LEU A 4 -48.87 17.32 11.43
CA LEU A 4 -47.84 16.48 12.04
C LEU A 4 -47.23 15.48 11.04
N VAL A 5 -48.03 14.95 10.11
CA VAL A 5 -47.53 14.10 9.02
C VAL A 5 -46.68 14.91 8.04
N TYR A 6 -47.05 16.16 7.72
CA TYR A 6 -46.24 17.02 6.86
C TYR A 6 -44.92 17.44 7.51
N GLU A 7 -44.93 17.78 8.79
CA GLU A 7 -43.73 18.15 9.54
C GLU A 7 -42.77 16.95 9.68
N VAL A 8 -43.30 15.79 10.05
CA VAL A 8 -42.53 14.54 10.11
C VAL A 8 -41.98 14.17 8.73
N LYS A 9 -42.79 14.33 7.67
CA LYS A 9 -42.35 14.04 6.31
C LYS A 9 -41.19 14.96 5.91
N GLY A 10 -41.30 16.27 6.10
CA GLY A 10 -40.22 17.20 5.78
C GLY A 10 -38.93 16.83 6.49
N TYR A 11 -38.99 16.70 7.82
CA TYR A 11 -37.85 16.34 8.64
C TYR A 11 -37.22 15.00 8.24
N LEU A 12 -38.04 13.97 8.02
CA LEU A 12 -37.57 12.63 7.69
C LEU A 12 -37.01 12.55 6.26
N PHE A 13 -37.60 13.26 5.30
CA PHE A 13 -37.06 13.31 3.94
C PHE A 13 -35.76 14.10 3.87
N ASP A 14 -35.65 15.22 4.57
CA ASP A 14 -34.44 16.03 4.59
C ASP A 14 -33.29 15.24 5.26
N GLU A 15 -33.52 14.65 6.44
CA GLU A 15 -32.52 13.83 7.14
C GLU A 15 -32.14 12.55 6.37
N LEU A 16 -33.10 11.90 5.68
CA LEU A 16 -32.78 10.75 4.83
C LEU A 16 -32.01 11.15 3.58
N ASN A 17 -32.28 12.33 3.02
CA ASN A 17 -31.56 12.83 1.86
C ASN A 17 -30.13 13.23 2.24
N ASP A 18 -29.96 13.85 3.40
CA ASP A 18 -28.64 14.16 3.97
C ASP A 18 -27.87 12.88 4.28
N MET A 19 -28.48 11.91 4.97
CA MET A 19 -27.87 10.59 5.20
C MET A 19 -27.50 9.90 3.88
N ARG A 20 -28.32 10.01 2.84
CA ARG A 20 -28.02 9.45 1.53
C ARG A 20 -26.80 10.13 0.91
N ASN A 21 -26.71 11.45 0.98
CA ASN A 21 -25.58 12.21 0.45
C ASN A 21 -24.30 11.86 1.23
N ASP A 22 -24.37 11.82 2.56
CA ASP A 22 -23.26 11.42 3.43
C ASP A 22 -22.81 9.98 3.15
N LEU A 23 -23.76 9.04 2.99
CA LEU A 23 -23.45 7.66 2.64
C LEU A 23 -22.87 7.54 1.24
N GLN A 24 -23.26 8.41 0.31
CA GLN A 24 -22.71 8.44 -1.03
C GLN A 24 -21.29 9.02 -1.02
N GLU A 25 -21.03 10.06 -0.22
CA GLU A 25 -19.70 10.61 -0.01
C GLU A 25 -18.79 9.57 0.68
N LEU A 26 -19.25 8.96 1.77
CA LEU A 26 -18.55 7.89 2.45
C LEU A 26 -18.32 6.68 1.54
N TYR A 27 -19.29 6.34 0.67
CA TYR A 27 -19.12 5.29 -0.32
C TYR A 27 -18.02 5.64 -1.32
N ASN A 28 -17.97 6.87 -1.82
CA ASN A 28 -16.91 7.31 -2.73
C ASN A 28 -15.55 7.30 -2.01
N ASP A 29 -15.48 7.72 -0.75
CA ASP A 29 -14.24 7.67 0.05
C ASP A 29 -13.78 6.21 0.30
N ILE A 30 -14.73 5.30 0.53
CA ILE A 30 -14.44 3.87 0.66
C ILE A 30 -13.99 3.29 -0.69
N ASP A 31 -14.58 3.71 -1.80
CA ASP A 31 -14.19 3.29 -3.16
C ASP A 31 -12.78 3.78 -3.48
N ASP A 32 -12.46 5.04 -3.18
CA ASP A 32 -11.11 5.61 -3.30
C ASP A 32 -10.09 4.88 -2.40
N PHE A 33 -10.50 4.50 -1.18
CA PHE A 33 -9.69 3.68 -0.29
C PHE A 33 -9.46 2.27 -0.84
N GLN A 34 -10.49 1.65 -1.43
CA GLN A 34 -10.42 0.34 -2.05
C GLN A 34 -9.51 0.37 -3.30
N ASP A 35 -9.58 1.43 -4.10
CA ASP A 35 -8.63 1.69 -5.19
C ASP A 35 -7.21 1.85 -4.64
N GLY A 36 -7.05 2.54 -3.50
CA GLY A 36 -5.80 2.58 -2.74
C GLY A 36 -5.29 1.19 -2.33
N GLN A 37 -6.18 0.28 -1.91
CA GLN A 37 -5.83 -1.09 -1.57
C GLN A 37 -5.38 -1.89 -2.80
N THR A 38 -6.04 -1.75 -3.96
CA THR A 38 -5.55 -2.36 -5.21
C THR A 38 -4.18 -1.80 -5.60
N SER A 39 -3.91 -0.54 -5.26
CA SER A 39 -2.58 0.07 -5.43
C SER A 39 -1.51 -0.58 -4.53
N LEU A 40 -1.87 -1.02 -3.33
CA LEU A 40 -0.93 -1.77 -2.49
C LEU A 40 -0.70 -3.20 -3.00
N GLU A 41 -1.70 -3.82 -3.63
CA GLU A 41 -1.59 -5.18 -4.15
C GLU A 41 -0.53 -5.26 -5.26
N TRP A 42 -0.52 -4.34 -6.23
CA TRP A 42 0.52 -4.36 -7.27
C TRP A 42 1.91 -4.12 -6.68
N ALA A 43 2.04 -3.23 -5.69
CA ALA A 43 3.31 -2.96 -5.02
C ALA A 43 3.84 -4.20 -4.29
N PHE A 44 2.95 -4.96 -3.66
CA PHE A 44 3.28 -6.24 -3.03
C PHE A 44 3.79 -7.26 -4.05
N TRP A 45 3.06 -7.47 -5.15
CA TRP A 45 3.48 -8.41 -6.21
C TRP A 45 4.80 -8.02 -6.87
N VAL A 46 5.01 -6.73 -7.10
CA VAL A 46 6.27 -6.20 -7.63
C VAL A 46 7.42 -6.44 -6.64
N SER A 47 7.21 -6.16 -5.35
CA SER A 47 8.21 -6.40 -4.31
C SER A 47 8.56 -7.90 -4.20
N PHE A 48 7.56 -8.78 -4.28
CA PHE A 48 7.76 -10.23 -4.30
C PHE A 48 8.58 -10.68 -5.52
N ALA A 49 8.29 -10.15 -6.70
CA ALA A 49 9.05 -10.47 -7.92
C ALA A 49 10.52 -10.04 -7.80
N PHE A 50 10.80 -8.87 -7.20
CA PHE A 50 12.17 -8.43 -6.94
C PHE A 50 12.87 -9.31 -5.89
N ALA A 51 12.20 -9.67 -4.80
CA ALA A 51 12.73 -10.57 -3.79
C ALA A 51 13.13 -11.94 -4.39
N LEU A 52 12.27 -12.51 -5.24
CA LEU A 52 12.55 -13.75 -5.95
C LEU A 52 13.74 -13.59 -6.90
N THR A 53 13.81 -12.48 -7.63
CA THR A 53 14.92 -12.16 -8.54
C THR A 53 16.24 -12.04 -7.77
N VAL A 54 16.25 -11.38 -6.61
CA VAL A 54 17.43 -11.30 -5.72
C VAL A 54 17.84 -12.70 -5.25
N GLY A 55 16.88 -13.55 -4.87
CA GLY A 55 17.15 -14.94 -4.50
C GLY A 55 17.81 -15.74 -5.63
N VAL A 56 17.25 -15.67 -6.84
CA VAL A 56 17.81 -16.36 -8.02
C VAL A 56 19.21 -15.83 -8.36
N LEU A 57 19.40 -14.51 -8.37
CA LEU A 57 20.70 -13.89 -8.61
C LEU A 57 21.73 -14.28 -7.55
N SER A 58 21.33 -14.38 -6.29
CA SER A 58 22.19 -14.86 -5.19
C SER A 58 22.66 -16.29 -5.45
N CYS A 59 21.76 -17.19 -5.84
CA CYS A 59 22.11 -18.56 -6.21
C CYS A 59 23.06 -18.62 -7.42
N VAL A 60 22.83 -17.79 -8.45
CA VAL A 60 23.71 -17.69 -9.62
C VAL A 60 25.10 -17.18 -9.22
N ILE A 61 25.18 -16.19 -8.33
CA ILE A 61 26.46 -15.67 -7.83
C ILE A 61 27.19 -16.73 -7.02
N LEU A 62 26.53 -17.42 -6.09
CA LEU A 62 27.12 -18.51 -5.30
C LEU A 62 27.60 -19.65 -6.19
N TRP A 63 26.80 -20.04 -7.19
CA TRP A 63 27.19 -21.02 -8.20
C TRP A 63 28.40 -20.55 -9.01
N SER A 64 28.47 -19.26 -9.35
CA SER A 64 29.60 -18.68 -10.07
C SER A 64 30.91 -18.75 -9.27
N ILE A 65 30.83 -18.60 -7.94
CA ILE A 65 31.98 -18.73 -7.04
C ILE A 65 32.43 -20.19 -7.01
N HIS A 66 31.49 -21.14 -6.90
CA HIS A 66 31.81 -22.57 -6.94
C HIS A 66 32.47 -22.98 -8.27
N LEU A 67 31.98 -22.49 -9.42
CA LEU A 67 32.59 -22.76 -10.72
C LEU A 67 33.99 -22.13 -10.87
N ALA A 68 34.20 -20.95 -10.27
CA ALA A 68 35.50 -20.28 -10.26
C ALA A 68 36.52 -21.08 -9.44
N HIS A 69 36.12 -21.57 -8.26
CA HIS A 69 36.97 -22.42 -7.41
C HIS A 69 37.43 -23.70 -8.13
N ASN A 70 36.57 -24.29 -8.96
CA ASN A 70 36.91 -25.50 -9.72
C ASN A 70 37.78 -25.24 -10.96
N GLY A 71 38.13 -23.99 -11.26
CA GLY A 71 38.97 -23.63 -12.42
C GLY A 71 38.30 -23.82 -13.79
N THR A 72 37.00 -24.16 -13.83
CA THR A 72 36.26 -24.48 -15.07
C THR A 72 35.58 -23.27 -15.74
N GLY A 73 35.83 -22.05 -15.26
CA GLY A 73 35.16 -20.84 -15.74
C GLY A 73 35.71 -20.29 -17.07
N GLY A 74 34.90 -20.33 -18.14
CA GLY A 74 35.21 -19.69 -19.42
C GLY A 74 35.29 -18.15 -19.32
N LYS A 75 36.04 -17.50 -20.22
CA LYS A 75 36.22 -16.03 -20.25
C LYS A 75 34.90 -15.26 -20.38
N LEU A 76 33.95 -15.79 -21.15
CA LEU A 76 32.64 -15.18 -21.35
C LEU A 76 31.84 -15.08 -20.04
N PHE A 77 31.92 -16.12 -19.21
CA PHE A 77 31.21 -16.16 -17.92
C PHE A 77 31.75 -15.11 -16.94
N ARG A 78 33.08 -14.88 -16.93
CA ARG A 78 33.70 -13.79 -16.15
C ARG A 78 33.19 -12.41 -16.56
N PHE A 79 33.03 -12.18 -17.86
CA PHE A 79 32.48 -10.91 -18.38
C PHE A 79 31.04 -10.68 -17.92
N TYR A 80 30.14 -11.65 -18.11
CA TYR A 80 28.74 -11.53 -17.67
C TYR A 80 28.62 -11.37 -16.14
N ARG A 81 29.43 -12.09 -15.36
CA ARG A 81 29.50 -11.95 -13.90
C ARG A 81 29.81 -10.51 -13.48
N ARG A 82 30.83 -9.91 -14.11
CA ARG A 82 31.32 -8.57 -13.73
C ARG A 82 30.41 -7.44 -14.21
N HIS A 83 29.89 -7.53 -15.44
CA HIS A 83 29.20 -6.41 -16.08
C HIS A 83 27.67 -6.51 -16.07
N LEU A 84 27.10 -7.72 -15.97
CA LEU A 84 25.64 -7.89 -16.02
C LEU A 84 25.06 -8.31 -14.67
N PHE A 85 25.47 -9.47 -14.15
CA PHE A 85 24.84 -10.05 -12.95
C PHE A 85 25.05 -9.19 -11.71
N PHE A 86 26.24 -8.63 -11.54
CA PHE A 86 26.52 -7.85 -10.34
C PHE A 86 25.84 -6.48 -10.29
N PRO A 87 25.92 -5.62 -11.32
CA PRO A 87 25.17 -4.35 -11.29
C PRO A 87 23.67 -4.58 -11.14
N SER A 88 23.13 -5.62 -11.81
CA SER A 88 21.75 -6.07 -11.64
C SER A 88 21.44 -6.45 -10.20
N PHE A 89 22.30 -7.26 -9.56
CA PHE A 89 22.12 -7.67 -8.17
C PHE A 89 22.14 -6.48 -7.20
N VAL A 90 23.11 -5.57 -7.32
CA VAL A 90 23.19 -4.35 -6.50
C VAL A 90 21.95 -3.49 -6.68
N PHE A 91 21.49 -3.31 -7.92
CA PHE A 91 20.27 -2.56 -8.21
C PHE A 91 19.03 -3.21 -7.59
N CYS A 92 18.86 -4.52 -7.73
CA CYS A 92 17.74 -5.25 -7.13
C CYS A 92 17.76 -5.21 -5.60
N VAL A 93 18.93 -5.32 -4.96
CA VAL A 93 19.08 -5.18 -3.49
C VAL A 93 18.72 -3.76 -3.04
N ALA A 94 19.13 -2.72 -3.78
CA ALA A 94 18.77 -1.34 -3.48
C ALA A 94 17.26 -1.08 -3.60
N LEU A 95 16.59 -1.64 -4.62
CA LEU A 95 15.14 -1.56 -4.75
C LEU A 95 14.43 -2.34 -3.62
N ALA A 96 14.88 -3.55 -3.31
CA ALA A 96 14.35 -4.33 -2.20
C ALA A 96 14.48 -3.57 -0.86
N TYR A 97 15.59 -2.84 -0.67
CA TYR A 97 15.79 -1.98 0.49
C TYR A 97 14.76 -0.85 0.56
N ALA A 98 14.52 -0.16 -0.55
CA ALA A 98 13.51 0.90 -0.60
C ALA A 98 12.10 0.37 -0.27
N PHE A 99 11.71 -0.78 -0.81
CA PHE A 99 10.44 -1.43 -0.48
C PHE A 99 10.38 -1.87 0.98
N ALA A 100 11.45 -2.44 1.53
CA ALA A 100 11.51 -2.83 2.94
C ALA A 100 11.29 -1.62 3.87
N CYS A 101 11.91 -0.47 3.58
CA CYS A 101 11.68 0.77 4.33
C CYS A 101 10.21 1.21 4.27
N ALA A 102 9.57 1.15 3.10
CA ALA A 102 8.16 1.51 2.95
C ALA A 102 7.25 0.58 3.78
N PHE A 103 7.47 -0.73 3.74
CA PHE A 103 6.72 -1.70 4.54
C PHE A 103 6.95 -1.53 6.04
N ILE A 104 8.16 -1.19 6.48
CA ILE A 104 8.45 -0.88 7.88
C ILE A 104 7.68 0.35 8.35
N ILE A 105 7.66 1.43 7.54
CA ILE A 105 6.89 2.65 7.88
C ILE A 105 5.40 2.33 7.95
N ALA A 106 4.87 1.54 7.00
CA ALA A 106 3.48 1.10 7.01
C ALA A 106 3.16 0.25 8.26
N ALA A 107 4.06 -0.67 8.64
CA ALA A 107 3.91 -1.50 9.83
C ALA A 107 3.90 -0.67 11.13
N ILE A 108 4.76 0.36 11.21
CA ILE A 108 4.78 1.30 12.34
C ILE A 108 3.47 2.09 12.37
N GLY A 109 3.01 2.62 11.23
CA GLY A 109 1.75 3.35 11.15
C GLY A 109 0.54 2.51 11.57
N ALA A 110 0.48 1.25 11.12
CA ALA A 110 -0.55 0.30 11.55
C ALA A 110 -0.44 0.01 13.06
N SER A 111 0.76 -0.19 13.58
CA SER A 111 0.97 -0.42 15.02
C SER A 111 0.53 0.78 15.84
N ASP A 112 0.84 2.01 15.42
CA ASP A 112 0.47 3.26 16.09
C ASP A 112 -1.05 3.49 16.14
N PHE A 113 -1.78 3.00 15.13
CA PHE A 113 -3.24 3.01 15.14
C PHE A 113 -3.81 2.10 16.24
N CYS A 114 -3.11 1.01 16.55
CA CYS A 114 -3.56 -0.04 17.46
C CYS A 114 -3.11 0.14 18.91
N ILE A 115 -2.19 1.08 19.20
CA ILE A 115 -1.75 1.37 20.56
C ILE A 115 -2.89 2.01 21.38
N GLY A 116 -3.30 1.32 22.44
CA GLY A 116 -4.27 1.80 23.44
C GLY A 116 -5.73 1.46 23.12
N SER A 117 -6.11 1.56 21.85
CA SER A 117 -7.35 1.03 21.22
C SER A 117 -7.53 1.74 19.87
N PRO A 118 -7.96 1.05 18.81
CA PRO A 118 -8.33 1.71 17.56
C PRO A 118 -9.52 2.66 17.76
N ASP A 119 -10.37 2.37 18.75
CA ASP A 119 -11.56 3.15 19.09
C ASP A 119 -11.23 4.64 19.32
N ARG A 120 -10.17 4.95 20.10
CA ARG A 120 -9.78 6.35 20.38
C ARG A 120 -9.31 7.10 19.13
N LYS A 121 -8.70 6.37 18.18
CA LYS A 121 -8.20 6.96 16.92
C LYS A 121 -9.35 7.21 15.95
N VAL A 122 -10.30 6.28 15.87
CA VAL A 122 -11.52 6.47 15.07
C VAL A 122 -12.38 7.58 15.68
N ASP A 123 -12.51 7.65 17.00
CA ASP A 123 -13.23 8.74 17.70
C ASP A 123 -12.61 10.11 17.39
N TRP A 124 -11.28 10.22 17.44
CA TRP A 124 -10.57 11.43 17.04
C TRP A 124 -10.77 11.78 15.56
N LEU A 125 -10.75 10.79 14.67
CA LEU A 125 -10.98 11.00 13.25
C LEU A 125 -12.42 11.47 12.97
N LEU A 126 -13.42 10.90 13.66
CA LEU A 126 -14.80 11.35 13.58
C LEU A 126 -14.97 12.78 14.10
N ASP A 127 -14.24 13.16 15.16
CA ASP A 127 -14.26 14.52 15.68
C ASP A 127 -13.63 15.53 14.71
N GLU A 128 -12.54 15.16 14.03
CA GLU A 128 -11.91 16.00 12.99
C GLU A 128 -12.81 16.14 11.75
N SER A 129 -13.52 15.07 11.37
CA SER A 129 -14.47 15.06 10.24
C SER A 129 -15.89 15.49 10.63
N SER A 130 -16.10 16.06 11.82
CA SER A 130 -17.44 16.42 12.29
C SER A 130 -18.10 17.55 11.48
N ASP A 131 -17.32 18.39 10.81
CA ASP A 131 -17.82 19.46 9.94
C ASP A 131 -18.26 18.96 8.56
N SER A 132 -17.73 17.83 8.09
CA SER A 132 -18.09 17.22 6.80
C SER A 132 -19.15 16.14 6.93
N LEU A 133 -19.23 15.46 8.08
CA LEU A 133 -20.23 14.43 8.32
C LEU A 133 -21.54 15.03 8.84
N GLY A 134 -22.68 14.57 8.32
CA GLY A 134 -23.98 14.92 8.89
C GLY A 134 -24.09 14.47 10.35
N THR A 135 -24.87 15.24 11.13
CA THR A 135 -25.01 15.03 12.59
C THR A 135 -25.43 13.60 12.94
N LEU A 136 -26.25 12.98 12.08
CA LEU A 136 -26.70 11.60 12.25
C LEU A 136 -25.56 10.59 12.03
N VAL A 137 -24.81 10.68 10.93
CA VAL A 137 -23.68 9.77 10.65
C VAL A 137 -22.60 9.90 11.72
N TYR A 138 -22.25 11.13 12.10
CA TYR A 138 -21.31 11.41 13.19
C TYR A 138 -21.78 10.76 14.51
N SER A 139 -23.03 10.99 14.92
CA SER A 139 -23.56 10.44 16.18
C SER A 139 -23.64 8.91 16.18
N LEU A 140 -24.01 8.29 15.06
CA LEU A 140 -24.02 6.84 14.90
C LEU A 140 -22.59 6.27 14.94
N GLY A 141 -21.66 6.89 14.23
CA GLY A 141 -20.25 6.53 14.25
C GLY A 141 -19.70 6.53 15.67
N LYS A 142 -19.92 7.63 16.41
CA LYS A 142 -19.50 7.75 17.81
C LYS A 142 -20.17 6.72 18.71
N TYR A 143 -21.46 6.44 18.49
CA TYR A 143 -22.18 5.41 19.23
C TYR A 143 -21.59 4.01 19.04
N TYR A 144 -21.25 3.62 17.81
CA TYR A 144 -20.66 2.31 17.53
C TYR A 144 -19.22 2.19 18.03
N VAL A 145 -18.40 3.23 17.83
CA VAL A 145 -17.01 3.28 18.32
C VAL A 145 -16.97 3.14 19.85
N ASN A 146 -17.92 3.76 20.56
CA ASN A 146 -18.04 3.65 22.01
C ASN A 146 -18.78 2.38 22.47
N THR A 147 -18.72 1.29 21.68
CA THR A 147 -19.32 -0.02 22.00
C THR A 147 -20.79 0.11 22.41
N CYS A 148 -21.51 1.02 21.77
CA CYS A 148 -22.94 1.25 21.97
C CYS A 148 -23.32 1.73 23.38
N SER A 149 -22.49 2.59 23.97
CA SER A 149 -22.81 3.24 25.24
C SER A 149 -24.17 3.95 25.17
N SER A 150 -25.04 3.66 26.14
CA SER A 150 -26.39 4.25 26.20
C SER A 150 -26.39 5.77 26.31
N SER A 151 -25.29 6.38 26.77
CA SER A 151 -25.14 7.84 26.88
C SER A 151 -25.00 8.53 25.52
N LEU A 152 -24.53 7.82 24.50
CA LEU A 152 -24.26 8.33 23.15
C LEU A 152 -25.31 7.87 22.13
N ARG A 153 -26.34 7.14 22.59
CA ARG A 153 -27.42 6.73 21.71
C ARG A 153 -28.11 7.98 21.16
N PRO A 154 -28.28 8.12 19.84
CA PRO A 154 -29.03 9.23 19.25
C PRO A 154 -30.52 9.07 19.58
N GLY A 155 -30.89 9.47 20.80
CA GLY A 155 -32.25 9.31 21.33
C GLY A 155 -33.28 10.03 20.49
N THR A 156 -32.94 11.22 19.99
CA THR A 156 -33.84 12.04 19.19
C THR A 156 -34.32 11.36 17.91
N ILE A 157 -33.51 10.51 17.28
CA ILE A 157 -33.84 9.93 15.97
C ILE A 157 -34.50 8.56 16.14
N ILE A 158 -33.97 7.70 17.01
CA ILE A 158 -34.56 6.38 17.24
C ILE A 158 -35.92 6.51 17.94
N ASP A 159 -36.06 7.46 18.88
CA ASP A 159 -37.34 7.67 19.56
C ASP A 159 -38.39 8.28 18.61
N LYS A 160 -37.96 9.16 17.69
CA LYS A 160 -38.84 9.69 16.63
C LYS A 160 -39.25 8.60 15.64
N ILE A 161 -38.33 7.77 15.15
CA ILE A 161 -38.63 6.64 14.25
C ILE A 161 -39.61 5.68 14.92
N THR A 162 -39.38 5.34 16.18
CA THR A 162 -40.28 4.45 16.94
C THR A 162 -41.65 5.09 17.11
N SER A 163 -41.71 6.39 17.38
CA SER A 163 -42.97 7.13 17.48
C SER A 163 -43.73 7.15 16.15
N VAL A 164 -43.03 7.36 15.03
CA VAL A 164 -43.61 7.34 13.68
C VAL A 164 -44.10 5.95 13.31
N ALA A 165 -43.31 4.90 13.59
CA ALA A 165 -43.70 3.51 13.37
C ALA A 165 -44.97 3.16 14.16
N ASN A 166 -45.06 3.57 15.43
CA ASN A 166 -46.26 3.35 16.25
C ASN A 166 -47.49 4.08 15.70
N ILE A 167 -47.33 5.32 15.21
CA ILE A 167 -48.42 6.09 14.59
C ILE A 167 -48.86 5.43 13.28
N LEU A 168 -47.93 5.01 12.43
CA LEU A 168 -48.21 4.32 11.17
C LEU A 168 -48.89 2.96 11.41
N GLY A 169 -48.45 2.21 12.41
CA GLY A 169 -49.10 0.98 12.85
C GLY A 169 -50.55 1.21 13.30
N ALA A 170 -50.80 2.25 14.10
CA ALA A 170 -52.15 2.62 14.53
C ALA A 170 -53.05 3.05 13.36
N ILE A 171 -52.51 3.75 12.35
CA ILE A 171 -53.22 4.09 11.11
C ILE A 171 -53.53 2.83 10.30
N GLY A 172 -52.59 1.89 10.21
CA GLY A 172 -52.79 0.59 9.56
C GLY A 172 -53.93 -0.20 10.21
N GLU A 173 -53.95 -0.28 11.54
CA GLU A 173 -55.04 -0.93 12.29
C GLU A 173 -56.40 -0.24 12.07
N LEU A 174 -56.41 1.10 11.99
CA LEU A 174 -57.62 1.86 11.68
C LEU A 174 -58.12 1.54 10.26
N GLY A 175 -57.21 1.39 9.30
CA GLY A 175 -57.53 0.96 7.94
C GLY A 175 -58.20 -0.41 7.91
N VAL A 176 -57.63 -1.41 8.61
CA VAL A 176 -58.22 -2.75 8.69
C VAL A 176 -59.59 -2.73 9.40
N LYS A 177 -59.73 -1.97 10.49
CA LYS A 177 -61.02 -1.82 11.19
C LYS A 177 -62.06 -1.10 10.34
N SER A 178 -61.64 -0.17 9.47
CA SER A 178 -62.56 0.55 8.58
C SER A 178 -63.24 -0.37 7.56
N GLU A 179 -62.60 -1.47 7.15
CA GLU A 179 -63.20 -2.47 6.26
C GLU A 179 -64.28 -3.31 6.96
N THR A 180 -64.28 -3.35 8.30
CA THR A 180 -65.24 -4.15 9.11
C THR A 180 -66.43 -3.35 9.65
N LEU A 181 -66.40 -2.02 9.56
CA LEU A 181 -67.45 -1.15 10.07
C LEU A 181 -68.54 -0.91 9.00
N ASP A 182 -69.80 -0.90 9.42
CA ASP A 182 -70.95 -0.76 8.53
C ASP A 182 -71.02 0.64 7.90
N SER A 183 -71.49 0.69 6.65
CA SER A 183 -71.50 1.88 5.78
C SER A 183 -72.33 3.05 6.32
N GLU A 184 -73.39 2.77 7.08
CA GLU A 184 -74.29 3.80 7.62
C GLU A 184 -73.65 4.65 8.73
N GLU A 185 -72.78 4.07 9.55
CA GLU A 185 -72.19 4.76 10.71
C GLU A 185 -71.10 5.75 10.25
N TRP A 186 -70.34 5.37 9.22
CA TRP A 186 -69.37 6.24 8.56
C TRP A 186 -70.00 7.42 7.82
N GLN A 187 -71.11 7.18 7.13
CA GLN A 187 -71.81 8.23 6.39
C GLN A 187 -72.35 9.32 7.35
N ARG A 188 -72.72 8.93 8.57
CA ARG A 188 -73.19 9.85 9.63
C ARG A 188 -72.08 10.73 10.21
N VAL A 189 -70.85 10.23 10.25
CA VAL A 189 -69.70 10.93 10.86
C VAL A 189 -68.94 11.78 9.84
N CYS A 190 -68.75 11.30 8.60
CA CYS A 190 -67.88 11.95 7.63
C CYS A 190 -68.60 12.75 6.53
N GLY A 191 -69.91 12.57 6.32
CA GLY A 191 -70.72 13.38 5.40
C GLY A 191 -70.26 13.39 3.93
N SER A 192 -69.42 12.43 3.54
CA SER A 192 -68.73 12.32 2.25
C SER A 192 -69.04 10.98 1.58
N ASP A 193 -68.88 10.89 0.26
CA ASP A 193 -68.98 9.64 -0.49
C ASP A 193 -68.00 8.60 0.06
N LEU A 194 -68.57 7.51 0.59
CA LEU A 194 -67.87 6.43 1.31
C LEU A 194 -66.78 5.76 0.46
N SER A 195 -67.02 5.67 -0.85
CA SER A 195 -66.13 4.97 -1.80
C SER A 195 -64.76 5.63 -1.93
N THR A 196 -64.69 6.96 -1.89
CA THR A 196 -63.41 7.70 -1.99
C THR A 196 -62.60 7.57 -0.71
N ILE A 197 -63.27 7.63 0.45
CA ILE A 197 -62.62 7.45 1.76
C ILE A 197 -62.11 6.02 1.92
N GLN A 198 -62.89 5.01 1.50
CA GLN A 198 -62.46 3.61 1.53
C GLN A 198 -61.27 3.35 0.60
N ALA A 199 -61.28 3.89 -0.62
CA ALA A 199 -60.14 3.74 -1.54
C ALA A 199 -58.87 4.41 -0.97
N PHE A 200 -59.00 5.60 -0.38
CA PHE A 200 -57.88 6.33 0.21
C PHE A 200 -57.33 5.65 1.47
N THR A 201 -58.21 5.21 2.38
CA THR A 201 -57.83 4.49 3.61
C THR A 201 -57.20 3.13 3.30
N GLY A 202 -57.68 2.42 2.28
CA GLY A 202 -57.06 1.17 1.82
C GLY A 202 -55.65 1.38 1.26
N VAL A 203 -55.43 2.42 0.45
CA VAL A 203 -54.09 2.76 -0.05
C VAL A 203 -53.17 3.22 1.09
N MET A 204 -53.63 4.11 1.96
CA MET A 204 -52.86 4.58 3.12
C MET A 204 -52.54 3.46 4.10
N GLY A 205 -53.47 2.54 4.35
CA GLY A 205 -53.25 1.39 5.23
C GLY A 205 -52.13 0.51 4.71
N ARG A 206 -52.15 0.16 3.42
CA ARG A 206 -51.11 -0.67 2.80
C ARG A 206 -49.74 0.02 2.79
N THR A 207 -49.67 1.29 2.44
CA THR A 207 -48.40 2.03 2.44
C THR A 207 -47.86 2.26 3.85
N SER A 208 -48.72 2.49 4.83
CA SER A 208 -48.33 2.65 6.24
C SER A 208 -47.79 1.35 6.83
N CYS A 209 -48.40 0.20 6.51
CA CYS A 209 -47.87 -1.10 6.93
C CYS A 209 -46.49 -1.37 6.35
N LEU A 210 -46.31 -1.19 5.03
CA LEU A 210 -45.00 -1.36 4.38
C LEU A 210 -43.93 -0.44 4.98
N LEU A 211 -44.29 0.82 5.22
CA LEU A 211 -43.38 1.80 5.80
C LEU A 211 -43.05 1.45 7.26
N SER A 212 -44.02 1.01 8.05
CA SER A 212 -43.81 0.58 9.43
C SER A 212 -42.87 -0.63 9.50
N GLU A 213 -43.07 -1.63 8.64
CA GLU A 213 -42.21 -2.81 8.55
C GLU A 213 -40.78 -2.42 8.13
N THR A 214 -40.65 -1.56 7.12
CA THR A 214 -39.35 -1.05 6.67
C THR A 214 -38.63 -0.25 7.77
N LEU A 215 -39.36 0.61 8.51
CA LEU A 215 -38.80 1.37 9.63
C LEU A 215 -38.41 0.46 10.80
N GLU A 216 -39.18 -0.60 11.07
CA GLU A 216 -38.79 -1.60 12.06
C GLU A 216 -37.52 -2.35 11.64
N ASP A 217 -37.42 -2.72 10.36
CA ASP A 217 -36.23 -3.38 9.82
C ASP A 217 -35.00 -2.47 9.84
N VAL A 218 -35.14 -1.19 9.48
CA VAL A 218 -34.06 -0.19 9.59
C VAL A 218 -33.67 0.01 11.06
N ASN A 219 -34.64 0.06 11.97
CA ASN A 219 -34.37 0.14 13.39
C ASN A 219 -33.62 -1.11 13.87
N ARG A 220 -34.06 -2.32 13.51
CA ARG A 220 -33.37 -3.56 13.83
C ARG A 220 -31.97 -3.62 13.23
N LEU A 221 -31.80 -3.15 12.00
CA LEU A 221 -30.52 -3.13 11.31
C LEU A 221 -29.55 -2.15 11.98
N SER A 222 -30.03 -1.00 12.46
CA SER A 222 -29.23 -0.01 13.22
C SER A 222 -28.95 -0.42 14.67
N TRP A 223 -29.38 -1.61 15.10
CA TRP A 223 -29.01 -2.09 16.43
C TRP A 223 -27.52 -2.39 16.49
N CYS A 224 -26.94 -1.99 17.62
CA CYS A 224 -25.58 -2.31 18.02
C CYS A 224 -25.16 -3.75 17.71
N ARG A 225 -26.06 -4.71 17.97
CA ARG A 225 -25.80 -6.14 17.80
C ARG A 225 -25.39 -6.52 16.37
N ASN A 226 -25.83 -5.75 15.37
CA ASN A 226 -25.53 -6.00 13.96
C ASN A 226 -24.26 -5.28 13.50
N TRP A 227 -24.10 -4.00 13.86
CA TRP A 227 -22.98 -3.18 13.40
C TRP A 227 -21.71 -3.32 14.25
N ASN A 228 -21.84 -3.47 15.57
CA ASN A 228 -20.68 -3.56 16.46
C ASN A 228 -19.75 -4.74 16.09
N PRO A 229 -20.25 -5.96 15.80
CA PRO A 229 -19.38 -7.04 15.35
C PRO A 229 -18.62 -6.74 14.05
N ILE A 230 -19.24 -6.02 13.12
CA ILE A 230 -18.59 -5.62 11.85
C ILE A 230 -17.46 -4.64 12.16
N TYR A 231 -17.75 -3.62 12.98
CA TYR A 231 -16.75 -2.65 13.42
C TYR A 231 -15.60 -3.32 14.16
N THR A 232 -15.88 -4.15 15.17
CA THR A 232 -14.83 -4.81 15.96
C THR A 232 -14.00 -5.75 15.10
N LYS A 233 -14.62 -6.51 14.19
CA LYS A 233 -13.88 -7.38 13.27
C LYS A 233 -12.99 -6.57 12.32
N PHE A 234 -13.49 -5.46 11.80
CA PHE A 234 -12.70 -4.64 10.90
C PHE A 234 -11.57 -3.91 11.63
N ALA A 235 -11.90 -3.10 12.63
CA ALA A 235 -10.95 -2.23 13.31
C ALA A 235 -9.99 -2.98 14.23
N HIS A 236 -10.46 -4.01 14.96
CA HIS A 236 -9.61 -4.77 15.86
C HIS A 236 -8.98 -5.98 15.15
N GLU A 237 -9.77 -6.87 14.55
CA GLU A 237 -9.20 -8.10 13.95
C GLU A 237 -8.41 -7.81 12.66
N ALA A 238 -9.05 -7.24 11.65
CA ALA A 238 -8.43 -7.08 10.34
C ALA A 238 -7.29 -6.04 10.34
N VAL A 239 -7.50 -4.86 10.94
CA VAL A 239 -6.49 -3.79 10.94
C VAL A 239 -5.38 -4.04 11.97
N CYS A 240 -5.73 -4.41 13.21
CA CYS A 240 -4.73 -4.49 14.27
C CYS A 240 -4.04 -5.85 14.42
N TYR A 241 -4.70 -6.95 14.08
CA TYR A 241 -4.05 -8.27 14.15
C TYR A 241 -3.59 -8.73 12.78
N ASP A 242 -4.51 -8.91 11.83
CA ASP A 242 -4.19 -9.56 10.55
C ASP A 242 -3.24 -8.70 9.69
N ALA A 243 -3.52 -7.40 9.55
CA ALA A 243 -2.68 -6.51 8.76
C ALA A 243 -1.32 -6.28 9.41
N GLN A 244 -1.27 -6.11 10.73
CA GLN A 244 0.00 -5.93 11.45
C GLN A 244 0.86 -7.20 11.38
N GLU A 245 0.28 -8.38 11.57
CA GLU A 245 1.00 -9.65 11.45
C GLU A 245 1.52 -9.86 10.02
N GLY A 246 0.67 -9.61 9.01
CA GLY A 246 1.07 -9.69 7.61
C GLY A 246 2.25 -8.76 7.28
N LEU A 247 2.16 -7.49 7.69
CA LEU A 247 3.22 -6.51 7.49
C LEU A 247 4.51 -6.88 8.22
N ALA A 248 4.40 -7.42 9.44
CA ALA A 248 5.56 -7.87 10.22
C ALA A 248 6.29 -9.05 9.54
N TRP A 249 5.56 -10.03 9.01
CA TRP A 249 6.14 -11.15 8.26
C TRP A 249 6.84 -10.69 6.98
N VAL A 250 6.23 -9.77 6.23
CA VAL A 250 6.81 -9.19 5.02
C VAL A 250 8.07 -8.39 5.36
N ALA A 251 8.02 -7.53 6.38
CA ALA A 251 9.17 -6.74 6.81
C ALA A 251 10.32 -7.64 7.29
N SER A 252 10.03 -8.68 8.08
CA SER A 252 11.03 -9.63 8.58
C SER A 252 11.71 -10.42 7.45
N SER A 253 10.93 -10.95 6.50
CA SER A 253 11.49 -11.70 5.36
C SER A 253 12.33 -10.80 4.44
N MET A 254 11.88 -9.58 4.16
CA MET A 254 12.64 -8.60 3.39
C MET A 254 13.93 -8.20 4.10
N PHE A 255 13.89 -7.98 5.42
CA PHE A 255 15.08 -7.69 6.22
C PHE A 255 16.10 -8.83 6.14
N CYS A 256 15.67 -10.09 6.25
CA CYS A 256 16.56 -11.24 6.07
C CYS A 256 17.21 -11.26 4.68
N ILE A 257 16.44 -11.04 3.62
CA ILE A 257 16.97 -10.98 2.24
C ILE A 257 18.02 -9.88 2.11
N LEU A 258 17.80 -8.72 2.73
CA LEU A 258 18.76 -7.62 2.73
C LEU A 258 20.05 -7.97 3.46
N VAL A 259 19.96 -8.57 4.66
CA VAL A 259 21.14 -9.00 5.42
C VAL A 259 21.96 -10.00 4.61
N PHE A 260 21.34 -11.02 4.02
CA PHE A 260 22.04 -11.97 3.15
C PHE A 260 22.60 -11.30 1.88
N GLY A 261 21.85 -10.37 1.29
CA GLY A 261 22.29 -9.58 0.15
C GLY A 261 23.56 -8.79 0.46
N PHE A 262 23.60 -8.11 1.60
CA PHE A 262 24.78 -7.38 2.07
C PHE A 262 25.96 -8.32 2.35
N VAL A 263 25.72 -9.49 2.95
CA VAL A 263 26.78 -10.49 3.16
C VAL A 263 27.40 -10.93 1.83
N VAL A 264 26.58 -11.19 0.80
CA VAL A 264 27.09 -11.53 -0.55
C VAL A 264 27.89 -10.36 -1.16
N LEU A 265 27.44 -9.12 -0.98
CA LEU A 265 28.18 -7.93 -1.44
C LEU A 265 29.51 -7.76 -0.71
N LEU A 266 29.57 -8.03 0.59
CA LEU A 266 30.80 -7.95 1.40
C LEU A 266 31.79 -9.06 1.03
N LEU A 267 31.31 -10.31 0.89
CA LEU A 267 32.15 -11.43 0.48
C LEU A 267 32.76 -11.23 -0.89
N ARG A 268 32.08 -10.50 -1.79
CA ARG A 268 32.65 -10.15 -3.09
C ARG A 268 33.92 -9.33 -2.96
N ALA A 269 33.97 -8.34 -2.07
CA ALA A 269 35.15 -7.49 -1.91
C ALA A 269 36.38 -8.35 -1.57
N ALA A 270 36.20 -9.40 -0.77
CA ALA A 270 37.26 -10.34 -0.44
C ALA A 270 37.71 -11.23 -1.62
N VAL A 271 36.85 -11.48 -2.62
CA VAL A 271 37.17 -12.35 -3.77
C VAL A 271 37.85 -11.57 -4.92
N PHE A 272 37.47 -10.31 -5.14
CA PHE A 272 38.05 -9.53 -6.25
C PHE A 272 39.53 -9.20 -6.07
N ASP A 273 40.01 -9.02 -4.84
CA ASP A 273 41.43 -8.72 -4.57
C ASP A 273 42.38 -9.85 -4.99
N ILE A 274 41.89 -11.11 -5.07
CA ILE A 274 42.75 -12.26 -5.40
C ILE A 274 42.92 -12.43 -6.92
N GLU A 275 41.91 -12.07 -7.72
CA GLU A 275 41.97 -12.24 -9.19
C GLU A 275 42.84 -11.14 -9.84
N ASP A 276 42.88 -9.92 -9.29
CA ASP A 276 43.57 -8.79 -9.92
C ASP A 276 45.11 -8.91 -9.85
N GLU A 277 45.70 -9.54 -8.84
CA GLU A 277 47.17 -9.70 -8.81
C GLU A 277 47.68 -10.64 -9.91
N GLU A 278 46.98 -11.75 -10.17
CA GLU A 278 47.38 -12.68 -11.23
C GLU A 278 47.05 -12.13 -12.63
N GLU A 279 45.90 -11.50 -12.82
CA GLU A 279 45.52 -10.93 -14.12
C GLU A 279 46.33 -9.67 -14.44
N PHE A 280 46.68 -8.85 -13.46
CA PHE A 280 47.65 -7.76 -13.63
C PHE A 280 49.05 -8.33 -13.90
N ALA A 281 49.50 -9.37 -13.19
CA ALA A 281 50.78 -10.02 -13.48
C ALA A 281 50.83 -10.68 -14.87
N VAL A 282 49.72 -11.22 -15.36
CA VAL A 282 49.61 -11.80 -16.72
C VAL A 282 49.49 -10.69 -17.78
N GLY A 283 48.69 -9.66 -17.52
CA GLY A 283 48.54 -8.48 -18.38
C GLY A 283 49.86 -7.73 -18.54
N VAL A 284 50.60 -7.50 -17.45
CA VAL A 284 51.96 -6.95 -17.47
C VAL A 284 52.92 -7.87 -18.21
N ARG A 285 52.84 -9.20 -18.04
CA ARG A 285 53.66 -10.14 -18.82
C ARG A 285 53.33 -10.12 -20.31
N GLN A 286 52.07 -9.98 -20.68
CA GLN A 286 51.63 -9.94 -22.07
C GLN A 286 51.97 -8.60 -22.72
N PHE A 287 51.83 -7.50 -21.99
CA PHE A 287 52.29 -6.17 -22.39
C PHE A 287 53.81 -6.15 -22.56
N ARG A 288 54.58 -6.75 -21.63
CA ARG A 288 56.04 -6.89 -21.74
C ARG A 288 56.45 -7.73 -22.97
N ARG A 289 55.69 -8.78 -23.31
CA ARG A 289 55.91 -9.55 -24.56
C ARG A 289 55.58 -8.74 -25.81
N CYS A 290 54.52 -7.93 -25.81
CA CYS A 290 54.21 -7.03 -26.92
C CYS A 290 55.22 -5.90 -27.06
N CYS A 291 55.62 -5.24 -25.97
CA CYS A 291 56.66 -4.22 -25.95
C CYS A 291 58.01 -4.78 -26.39
N ASN A 292 58.43 -5.95 -25.92
CA ASN A 292 59.67 -6.57 -26.41
C ASN A 292 59.60 -6.91 -27.91
N ARG A 293 58.44 -7.33 -28.44
CA ARG A 293 58.29 -7.51 -29.91
C ARG A 293 58.37 -6.20 -30.67
N PHE A 294 57.82 -5.11 -30.14
CA PHE A 294 57.86 -3.80 -30.81
C PHE A 294 59.24 -3.14 -30.72
N LEU A 295 59.91 -3.22 -29.57
CA LEU A 295 61.24 -2.66 -29.35
C LEU A 295 62.34 -3.45 -30.09
N CYS A 296 62.23 -4.79 -30.21
CA CYS A 296 63.15 -5.56 -31.05
C CYS A 296 62.99 -5.28 -32.55
N ARG A 297 61.83 -4.80 -33.01
CA ARG A 297 61.64 -4.46 -34.43
C ARG A 297 62.34 -3.14 -34.78
N LYS A 298 62.38 -2.18 -33.86
CA LYS A 298 63.02 -0.88 -34.09
C LYS A 298 64.56 -0.92 -34.06
N SER A 299 65.15 -1.93 -33.41
CA SER A 299 66.62 -2.10 -33.39
C SER A 299 67.19 -2.69 -34.68
N LYS A 300 66.38 -3.41 -35.48
CA LYS A 300 66.86 -4.03 -36.72
C LYS A 300 66.97 -3.04 -37.88
N ASP A 301 66.17 -1.98 -37.87
CA ASP A 301 66.19 -0.96 -38.94
C ASP A 301 67.26 0.12 -38.71
N VAL A 302 67.95 0.12 -37.56
CA VAL A 302 69.05 1.05 -37.26
C VAL A 302 70.42 0.44 -37.59
N ASP A 303 70.61 -0.87 -37.39
CA ASP A 303 71.88 -1.56 -37.71
C ASP A 303 72.15 -1.73 -39.21
N GLU A 304 71.18 -1.49 -40.09
CA GLU A 304 71.35 -1.55 -41.55
C GLU A 304 71.67 -0.18 -42.17
N ASN A 305 71.48 0.93 -41.44
CA ASN A 305 71.85 2.28 -41.88
C ASN A 305 73.12 2.85 -41.21
N ASP A 306 73.64 2.22 -40.16
CA ASP A 306 74.81 2.76 -39.41
C ASP A 306 76.15 2.08 -39.79
N LYS A 307 76.17 1.28 -40.87
CA LYS A 307 77.44 0.78 -41.43
C LYS A 307 78.09 1.73 -42.44
N ASP A 308 77.38 2.76 -42.89
CA ASP A 308 77.90 3.69 -43.89
C ASP A 308 78.46 5.00 -43.29
N ASP A 309 78.18 5.32 -42.01
CA ASP A 309 78.60 6.60 -41.41
C ASP A 309 79.70 6.50 -40.32
N VAL A 310 80.13 5.28 -39.92
CA VAL A 310 81.09 5.08 -38.81
C VAL A 310 82.58 5.17 -39.24
N GLN A 311 82.90 5.50 -40.49
CA GLN A 311 84.28 5.86 -40.87
C GLN A 311 84.61 7.36 -40.81
N GLN A 312 83.67 8.27 -40.49
CA GLN A 312 83.96 9.71 -40.63
C GLN A 312 83.72 10.59 -39.39
N LYS A 313 83.69 10.05 -38.18
CA LYS A 313 83.59 10.88 -36.97
C LYS A 313 84.43 10.40 -35.78
N VAL A 314 85.67 9.96 -36.05
CA VAL A 314 86.77 9.99 -35.06
C VAL A 314 87.41 11.38 -35.11
N ALA A 315 86.67 12.40 -34.71
CA ALA A 315 87.23 13.71 -34.39
C ALA A 315 86.16 14.57 -33.72
N GLY A 316 86.27 14.74 -32.41
CA GLY A 316 85.78 15.95 -31.79
C GLY A 316 84.86 15.75 -30.60
N SER A 317 85.33 16.29 -29.49
CA SER A 317 84.55 16.94 -28.44
C SER A 317 84.26 16.10 -27.20
N GLU A 318 85.29 16.06 -26.35
CA GLU A 318 85.16 16.30 -24.92
C GLU A 318 84.28 17.54 -24.64
N HIS A 319 83.34 17.43 -23.70
CA HIS A 319 82.82 18.45 -22.77
C HIS A 319 81.52 17.87 -22.15
N SER A 320 81.50 17.54 -20.85
CA SER A 320 81.25 18.46 -19.72
C SER A 320 79.81 18.42 -19.20
N PHE A 321 79.68 17.88 -17.99
CA PHE A 321 78.92 18.41 -16.83
C PHE A 321 77.39 18.21 -16.60
N HIS A 322 77.14 18.05 -15.28
CA HIS A 322 75.95 18.34 -14.44
C HIS A 322 74.69 17.46 -14.64
N SER A 323 74.32 16.59 -13.70
CA SER A 323 73.70 16.81 -12.37
C SER A 323 72.44 17.67 -12.40
N VAL A 324 71.28 17.13 -12.01
CA VAL A 324 70.13 17.73 -11.26
C VAL A 324 69.11 16.58 -11.14
N GLN A 325 68.85 15.98 -9.97
CA GLN A 325 68.14 16.43 -8.75
C GLN A 325 66.60 16.27 -8.82
N ASP A 326 66.15 15.56 -7.79
CA ASP A 326 64.82 15.34 -7.20
C ASP A 326 63.65 16.27 -7.56
N VAL A 327 62.45 15.69 -7.67
CA VAL A 327 61.18 16.38 -7.40
C VAL A 327 60.27 15.46 -6.58
N GLN A 328 59.90 15.97 -5.40
CA GLN A 328 58.93 15.43 -4.43
C GLN A 328 57.49 15.46 -4.99
N MET A 329 56.69 14.47 -4.60
CA MET A 329 55.22 14.52 -4.66
C MET A 329 54.67 14.99 -3.32
N THR A 330 53.76 15.97 -3.38
CA THR A 330 52.69 16.23 -2.41
C THR A 330 51.49 15.36 -2.68
#